data_AF-A0A529KKW7-F1
#
_entry.id   AF-A0A529KKW7-F1
#
_cell.length_a   1.000
_cell.length_b   1.000
_cell.length_c   1.000
_cell.angle_alpha   90.00
_cell.angle_beta   90.00
_cell.angle_gamma   90.00
#
_symmetry.space_group_name_H-M   'P 1'
#
loop_
_entity.id
_entity.type
_entity.pdbx_description
1 polymer ?
#
loop_
_entity_poly.entity_id
_entity_poly.type
_entity_poly.pdbx_seq_one_letter_code
_entity_poly.pdbx_strand_id
1 'polypeptide(L)' 'MQTNFSLAQLADPHVAESEKILRKCVHCGFCTATCPTYVTLGNELDSPRGRIYLIKDMLENGRPADKQIVTHIDRCLSC' A
#
# COMPACT_ATOMS: atom_id res chain seq x y z
N MET A 1 1.20 -9.74 4.61
CA MET A 1 2.22 -9.65 3.55
C MET A 1 3.59 -9.54 4.20
N GLN A 2 4.67 -9.93 3.53
CA GLN A 2 6.03 -9.77 4.06
C GLN A 2 6.43 -8.29 4.07
N THR A 3 7.07 -7.84 5.15
CA THR A 3 7.69 -6.52 5.31
C THR A 3 9.15 -6.64 5.78
N ASN A 4 9.97 -5.65 5.44
CA ASN A 4 11.42 -5.60 5.63
C ASN A 4 11.84 -4.25 6.26
N PHE A 5 11.28 -3.91 7.42
CA PHE A 5 11.68 -2.72 8.17
C PHE A 5 12.90 -2.99 9.06
N SER A 6 13.81 -2.02 9.15
CA SER A 6 14.93 -2.05 10.10
C SER A 6 14.46 -1.75 11.53
N LEU A 7 15.24 -2.19 12.53
CA LEU A 7 14.96 -1.87 13.95
C LEU A 7 14.91 -0.36 14.21
N ALA A 8 15.71 0.43 13.50
CA ALA A 8 15.71 1.88 13.60
C ALA A 8 14.40 2.48 13.06
N GLN A 9 13.87 1.96 11.94
CA GLN A 9 12.57 2.38 11.41
C GLN A 9 11.43 2.02 12.36
N LEU A 10 11.49 0.85 12.99
CA LEU A 10 10.46 0.40 13.96
C LEU A 10 10.50 1.12 15.30
N ALA A 11 11.52 1.95 15.56
CA ALA A 11 11.54 2.83 16.72
C ALA A 11 10.52 3.99 16.58
N ASP A 12 10.14 4.37 15.35
CA ASP A 12 9.06 5.31 15.10
C ASP A 12 7.69 4.62 15.34
N PRO A 13 6.85 5.11 16.27
CA PRO A 13 5.54 4.53 16.57
C PRO A 13 4.61 4.45 15.35
N HIS A 14 4.69 5.40 14.42
CA HIS A 14 3.85 5.42 13.21
C HIS A 14 4.28 4.36 12.21
N VAL A 15 5.59 4.13 12.07
CA VAL A 15 6.12 3.06 11.20
C VAL A 15 5.80 1.69 11.81
N ALA A 16 5.96 1.54 13.12
CA ALA A 16 5.62 0.30 13.82
C ALA A 16 4.13 -0.05 13.69
N GLU A 17 3.23 0.93 13.79
CA GLU A 17 1.80 0.70 13.57
C GLU A 17 1.49 0.39 12.10
N SER A 18 2.12 1.10 11.17
CA SER A 18 2.00 0.82 9.74
C SER A 18 2.43 -0.61 9.42
N GLU A 19 3.55 -1.10 9.96
CA GLU A 19 3.98 -2.49 9.75
C GLU A 19 2.91 -3.49 10.19
N LYS A 20 2.32 -3.32 11.38
CA LYS A 20 1.26 -4.20 11.87
C LYS A 20 0.06 -4.22 10.92
N ILE A 21 -0.34 -3.05 10.41
CA ILE A 21 -1.46 -2.93 9.46
C ILE A 21 -1.10 -3.62 8.13
N LEU A 22 0.07 -3.36 7.57
CA LEU A 22 0.54 -3.95 6.31
C LEU A 22 0.55 -5.49 6.40
N ARG A 23 1.01 -6.04 7.53
CA ARG A 23 1.08 -7.49 7.75
C ARG A 23 -0.30 -8.17 7.74
N LYS A 24 -1.41 -7.46 8.01
CA LYS A 24 -2.78 -8.01 7.96
C LYS A 24 -3.22 -8.47 6.58
N CYS A 25 -2.62 -7.98 5.49
CA CYS A 25 -2.97 -8.42 4.14
C CYS A 25 -2.58 -9.90 3.93
N VAL A 26 -3.56 -10.78 3.72
CA VAL A 26 -3.34 -12.23 3.50
C VAL A 26 -3.45 -12.66 2.03
N HIS A 27 -3.45 -11.70 1.10
CA HIS A 27 -3.57 -11.97 -0.34
C HIS A 27 -4.87 -12.69 -0.78
N CYS A 28 -5.95 -12.56 -0.01
CA CYS A 28 -7.25 -13.20 -0.33
C CYS A 28 -7.92 -12.67 -1.61
N GLY A 29 -7.56 -11.47 -2.08
CA GLY A 29 -8.12 -10.87 -3.30
C GLY A 29 -9.50 -10.21 -3.12
N PHE A 30 -10.11 -10.25 -1.93
CA PHE A 30 -11.43 -9.64 -1.73
C PHE A 30 -11.46 -8.14 -2.07
N CYS A 31 -10.35 -7.42 -1.83
CA CYS A 31 -10.23 -6.00 -2.17
C CYS A 31 -10.32 -5.69 -3.67
N THR A 32 -9.93 -6.60 -4.55
CA THR A 32 -9.90 -6.33 -5.99
C THR A 32 -11.29 -6.36 -6.59
N ALA A 33 -12.17 -7.24 -6.12
CA ALA A 33 -13.56 -7.31 -6.57
C ALA A 33 -14.41 -6.09 -6.15
N THR A 34 -14.06 -5.46 -5.02
CA THR A 34 -14.87 -4.36 -4.44
C THR A 34 -14.39 -2.98 -4.90
N CYS A 35 -13.13 -2.83 -5.31
CA CYS A 35 -12.58 -1.52 -5.63
C CYS A 35 -13.02 -1.03 -7.02
N PRO A 36 -13.76 0.09 -7.12
CA PRO A 36 -14.29 0.56 -8.40
C PRO A 36 -13.19 0.94 -9.39
N THR A 37 -12.10 1.59 -8.94
CA THR A 37 -11.01 1.99 -9.83
C THR A 37 -10.28 0.79 -10.43
N TYR A 38 -10.05 -0.27 -9.65
CA TYR A 38 -9.47 -1.50 -10.16
C TYR A 38 -10.41 -2.21 -11.14
N VAL A 39 -11.70 -2.35 -10.79
CA VAL A 39 -12.68 -3.02 -11.65
C VAL A 39 -12.84 -2.28 -12.99
N THR A 40 -12.77 -0.95 -13.00
CA THR A 40 -12.86 -0.17 -14.23
C THR A 40 -11.57 -0.16 -15.05
N LEU A 41 -10.40 0.02 -14.42
CA LEU A 41 -9.13 0.22 -15.13
C LEU A 41 -8.33 -1.07 -15.35
N GLY A 42 -8.59 -2.11 -14.56
CA GLY A 42 -7.87 -3.39 -14.62
C GLY A 42 -6.41 -3.34 -14.17
N ASN A 43 -5.94 -2.20 -13.65
CA ASN A 43 -4.56 -2.04 -13.20
C ASN A 43 -4.42 -2.39 -11.72
N GLU A 44 -3.64 -3.44 -11.40
CA GLU A 44 -3.42 -3.89 -10.02
C GLU A 44 -2.86 -2.80 -9.10
N LEU A 45 -2.07 -1.85 -9.62
CA LEU A 45 -1.56 -0.72 -8.82
C LEU A 45 -2.66 0.24 -8.38
N ASP A 46 -3.81 0.24 -9.07
CA ASP A 46 -5.00 1.00 -8.67
C ASP A 46 -5.90 0.23 -7.68
N SER A 47 -5.60 -1.05 -7.40
CA SER A 47 -6.32 -1.84 -6.39
C SER A 47 -5.95 -1.42 -4.97
N PRO A 48 -6.81 -1.69 -3.95
CA PRO A 48 -6.49 -1.33 -2.56
C PRO A 48 -5.20 -2.02 -2.09
N ARG A 49 -5.01 -3.28 -2.49
CA ARG A 49 -3.77 -4.02 -2.21
C ARG A 49 -2.58 -3.44 -2.96
N GLY A 50 -2.72 -3.08 -4.24
CA GLY A 50 -1.64 -2.46 -5.02
C GLY A 50 -1.15 -1.16 -4.39
N ARG A 51 -2.07 -0.32 -3.93
CA ARG A 51 -1.74 0.93 -3.20
C ARG A 51 -1.01 0.66 -1.89
N ILE A 52 -1.45 -0.35 -1.13
CA ILE A 52 -0.76 -0.80 0.09
C ILE A 52 0.68 -1.24 -0.24
N TYR A 53 0.91 -1.91 -1.37
CA TYR A 53 2.26 -2.28 -1.82
C TYR A 53 3.13 -1.05 -2.14
N LEU A 54 2.58 -0.03 -2.81
CA LEU A 54 3.30 1.21 -3.10
C LEU A 54 3.67 1.95 -1.80
N ILE A 55 2.74 2.06 -0.86
CA ILE A 55 2.97 2.69 0.45
C ILE A 55 4.02 1.91 1.24
N LYS A 56 3.94 0.58 1.26
CA LYS A 56 4.95 -0.29 1.88
C LYS A 56 6.34 0.00 1.29
N ASP A 57 6.48 0.00 -0.04
CA ASP A 57 7.76 0.27 -0.72
C ASP A 57 8.35 1.63 -0.33
N MET A 58 7.51 2.66 -0.26
CA MET A 58 7.92 3.99 0.18
C MET A 58 8.45 4.00 1.61
N LEU A 59 7.74 3.35 2.54
CA LEU A 59 8.09 3.30 3.95
C LEU A 59 9.36 2.47 4.19
N GLU A 60 9.49 1.32 3.54
CA GLU A 60 10.66 0.44 3.68
C GLU A 60 11.94 1.10 3.16
N ASN A 61 11.84 1.80 2.04
CA ASN A 61 12.99 2.47 1.42
C ASN A 61 13.19 3.92 1.87
N GLY A 62 12.32 4.44 2.75
CA GLY A 62 12.38 5.82 3.23
C GLY A 62 12.33 6.85 2.10
N ARG A 63 11.60 6.57 1.02
CA ARG A 63 11.59 7.38 -0.21
C ARG A 63 10.25 8.10 -0.41
N PRO A 64 10.25 9.31 -0.99
CA PRO A 64 9.02 10.00 -1.34
C PRO A 64 8.29 9.31 -2.50
N ALA A 65 7.00 9.62 -2.64
CA ALA A 65 6.21 9.19 -3.79
C ALA A 65 6.71 9.88 -5.07
N ASP A 66 6.97 9.08 -6.11
CA ASP A 66 7.20 9.60 -7.46
C ASP A 66 5.86 9.85 -8.20
N LYS A 67 5.93 10.42 -9.40
CA LYS A 67 4.74 10.77 -10.19
C LYS A 67 3.85 9.56 -10.51
N GLN A 68 4.42 8.37 -10.67
CA GLN A 68 3.65 7.16 -10.96
C GLN A 68 2.90 6.72 -9.71
N ILE A 69 3.57 6.70 -8.56
CA ILE A 69 2.92 6.42 -7.28
C ILE A 69 1.79 7.41 -7.01
N VAL A 70 2.05 8.71 -7.15
CA VAL A 70 1.04 9.75 -6.95
C VAL A 70 -0.19 9.50 -7.84
N THR A 71 0.02 9.17 -9.12
CA THR A 71 -1.09 8.86 -10.04
C THR A 71 -1.97 7.73 -9.51
N HIS A 72 -1.36 6.66 -9.00
CA HIS A 72 -2.11 5.56 -8.42
C HIS A 72 -2.82 6.03 -7.17
N ILE A 73 -2.10 6.58 -6.19
CA ILE A 73 -2.65 7.05 -4.90
C ILE A 73 -3.82 8.03 -5.09
N ASP A 74 -3.71 9.01 -5.96
CA ASP A 74 -4.74 10.05 -6.18
C ASP A 74 -6.02 9.53 -6.86
N ARG A 75 -5.97 8.35 -7.50
CA ARG A 75 -7.18 7.68 -8.00
C ARG A 75 -8.02 7.04 -6.88
N CYS A 76 -7.57 7.07 -5.62
CA CYS A 76 -8.35 6.52 -4.50
C CYS A 76 -9.63 7.32 -4.29
N LEU A 77 -10.79 6.66 -4.29
CA LEU A 77 -12.07 7.32 -4.03
C LEU A 77 -12.44 7.37 -2.54
N SER A 78 -11.63 6.78 -1.66
CA SER A 78 -11.92 6.67 -0.21
C SER A 78 -13.29 6.06 0.11
N CYS A 79 -13.74 5.11 -0.71
CA CYS A 79 -15.00 4.37 -0.56
C CYS A 79 -14.91 3.20 0.42
#